data_AF-A0A1D6F788-F1
#
_entry.id   AF-A0A1D6F788-F1
#
_cell.length_a   1.000
_cell.length_b   1.000
_cell.length_c   1.000
_cell.angle_alpha   90.00
_cell.angle_beta   90.00
_cell.angle_gamma   90.00
#
_symmetry.space_group_name_H-M   'P 1'
#
loop_
_entity.id
_entity.type
_entity.pdbx_description
1 polymer ?
#
loop_
_entity_poly.entity_id
_entity_poly.type
_entity_poly.pdbx_seq_one_letter_code
_entity_poly.pdbx_strand_id
1 'polypeptide(L)'
;MVKAYPTVNEDYLKAVDKAKRKLRGLITEKNCAPLMLCLAWHSAGTFDVATKTGGPFGTMKNPAEQAHGANAGLEIAVRLL
;
A
#
# COMPACT_ATOMS: atom_id res chain seq x y z
N MET A 1 22.96 -2.60 -5.65
CA MET A 1 22.70 -1.16 -5.88
C MET A 1 22.13 -0.58 -4.59
N VAL A 2 22.75 0.45 -4.01
CA VAL A 2 22.26 1.10 -2.78
C VAL A 2 21.01 1.92 -3.14
N LYS A 3 19.98 1.90 -2.28
CA LYS A 3 18.76 2.70 -2.50
C LYS A 3 19.08 4.19 -2.33
N ALA A 4 18.67 5.03 -3.27
CA ALA A 4 18.71 6.48 -3.17
C ALA A 4 17.27 6.99 -3.01
N TYR A 5 16.94 7.48 -1.81
CA TYR A 5 15.58 7.93 -1.49
C TYR A 5 15.39 9.41 -1.87
N PRO A 6 14.22 9.82 -2.40
CA PRO A 6 13.95 11.21 -2.72
C PRO A 6 13.75 12.06 -1.46
N THR A 7 14.12 13.33 -1.52
CA THR A 7 13.77 14.32 -0.50
C THR A 7 12.32 14.74 -0.68
N VAL A 8 11.56 14.81 0.41
CA VAL A 8 10.19 15.36 0.46
C VAL A 8 10.16 16.56 1.41
N ASN A 9 9.15 17.42 1.27
CA ASN A 9 9.03 18.60 2.13
C ASN A 9 8.59 18.25 3.57
N GLU A 10 8.72 19.22 4.48
CA GLU A 10 8.40 19.02 5.90
C GLU A 10 6.93 18.65 6.13
N ASP A 11 6.02 19.23 5.37
CA ASP A 11 4.58 18.97 5.51
C ASP A 11 4.25 17.53 5.14
N TYR A 12 4.93 16.97 4.13
CA TYR A 12 4.82 15.56 3.76
C TYR A 12 5.33 14.66 4.89
N LEU A 13 6.48 14.98 5.50
CA LEU A 13 7.01 14.21 6.64
C LEU A 13 6.04 14.24 7.83
N LYS A 14 5.52 15.42 8.18
CA LYS A 14 4.52 15.59 9.24
C LYS A 14 3.24 14.78 8.94
N ALA A 15 2.81 14.75 7.68
CA ALA A 15 1.65 13.97 7.24
C ALA A 15 1.90 12.46 7.38
N VAL A 16 3.07 11.96 6.99
CA VAL A 16 3.46 10.54 7.15
C VAL A 16 3.45 10.13 8.62
N ASP A 17 4.03 10.93 9.50
CA ASP A 17 4.05 10.62 10.95
C ASP A 17 2.65 10.63 11.57
N LYS A 18 1.79 11.57 11.15
CA LYS A 18 0.39 11.63 11.56
C LYS A 18 -0.37 10.40 11.05
N ALA A 19 -0.19 10.02 9.78
CA ALA A 19 -0.82 8.85 9.19
C ALA A 19 -0.38 7.56 9.89
N LYS A 20 0.91 7.39 10.19
CA LYS A 20 1.46 6.24 10.93
C LYS A 20 0.77 6.03 12.29
N ARG A 21 0.54 7.10 13.05
CA ARG A 21 -0.17 7.03 14.34
C ARG A 21 -1.64 6.63 14.16
N LYS A 22 -2.33 7.22 13.19
CA LYS A 22 -3.73 6.90 12.88
C LYS A 22 -3.91 5.46 12.40
N LEU A 23 -3.02 4.99 11.50
CA LEU A 23 -3.04 3.64 10.98
C LEU A 23 -2.84 2.60 12.07
N ARG A 24 -1.97 2.85 13.07
CA ARG A 24 -1.84 1.95 14.24
C ARG A 24 -3.17 1.79 14.99
N GLY A 25 -3.88 2.89 15.22
CA GLY A 25 -5.20 2.86 15.85
C GLY A 25 -6.21 2.06 15.01
N LEU A 26 -6.35 2.42 13.74
CA LEU A 26 -7.28 1.77 12.80
C LEU A 26 -7.02 0.26 12.69
N ILE A 27 -5.76 -0.13 12.49
CA ILE A 27 -5.37 -1.54 12.29
C ILE A 27 -5.72 -2.40 13.52
N THR A 28 -5.46 -1.87 14.72
CA THR A 28 -5.80 -2.55 15.97
C THR A 28 -7.32 -2.59 16.20
N GLU A 29 -8.00 -1.46 16.03
CA GLU A 29 -9.45 -1.35 16.27
C GLU A 29 -10.25 -2.25 15.33
N LYS A 30 -9.85 -2.34 14.06
CA LYS A 30 -10.52 -3.18 13.05
C LYS A 30 -9.96 -4.60 12.98
N ASN A 31 -8.96 -4.93 13.79
CA ASN A 31 -8.26 -6.21 13.78
C ASN A 31 -7.86 -6.67 12.36
N CYS A 32 -7.37 -5.74 11.53
CA CYS A 32 -7.18 -5.95 10.09
C CYS A 32 -5.70 -6.02 9.67
N ALA A 33 -4.78 -6.24 10.61
CA ALA A 33 -3.33 -6.30 10.33
C ALA A 33 -2.96 -7.33 9.23
N PRO A 34 -3.47 -8.58 9.23
CA PRO A 34 -3.16 -9.55 8.18
C PRO A 34 -3.64 -9.08 6.79
N LEU A 35 -4.82 -8.47 6.73
CA LEU A 35 -5.40 -7.96 5.49
C LEU A 35 -4.61 -6.75 4.94
N MET A 36 -4.20 -5.83 5.81
CA MET A 36 -3.38 -4.68 5.42
C MET A 36 -1.98 -5.11 4.95
N LEU A 37 -1.41 -6.16 5.55
CA LEU A 37 -0.16 -6.75 5.08
C LEU A 37 -0.33 -7.40 3.71
N CYS A 38 -1.43 -8.15 3.51
CA CYS A 38 -1.76 -8.76 2.21
C CYS A 38 -1.91 -7.69 1.12
N LEU A 39 -2.63 -6.61 1.39
CA LEU A 39 -2.76 -5.46 0.49
C LEU A 39 -1.39 -4.89 0.07
N ALA A 40 -0.50 -4.66 1.03
CA ALA A 40 0.84 -4.15 0.77
C ALA A 40 1.71 -5.12 -0.03
N TRP A 41 1.63 -6.43 0.28
CA TRP A 41 2.32 -7.49 -0.45
C TRP A 41 1.88 -7.54 -1.92
N HIS A 42 0.58 -7.63 -2.17
CA HIS A 42 0.03 -7.70 -3.53
C HIS A 42 0.35 -6.44 -4.33
N SER A 43 0.30 -5.26 -3.70
CA SER A 43 0.66 -4.00 -4.35
C SER A 43 2.13 -3.96 -4.79
N ALA A 44 3.05 -4.53 -4.01
CA ALA A 44 4.47 -4.55 -4.34
C ALA A 44 4.86 -5.70 -5.29
N GLY A 45 4.18 -6.84 -5.18
CA GLY A 45 4.50 -8.09 -5.88
C GLY A 45 4.29 -8.05 -7.40
N THR A 46 3.73 -6.97 -7.94
CA THR A 46 3.57 -6.79 -9.40
C THR A 46 4.83 -6.26 -10.08
N PHE A 47 5.89 -5.91 -9.34
CA PHE A 47 7.11 -5.37 -9.93
C PHE A 47 7.88 -6.40 -10.75
N ASP A 48 8.06 -6.12 -12.04
CA ASP A 48 8.96 -6.87 -12.92
C ASP A 48 10.28 -6.11 -13.15
N VAL A 49 11.41 -6.75 -12.85
CA VAL A 49 12.74 -6.12 -12.93
C VAL A 49 13.19 -5.87 -14.36
N ALA A 50 12.77 -6.72 -15.32
CA ALA A 50 13.23 -6.63 -16.70
C ALA A 50 12.59 -5.43 -17.42
N THR A 51 11.27 -5.27 -17.26
CA THR A 51 10.50 -4.18 -17.89
C THR A 51 10.38 -2.94 -17.00
N LYS A 52 10.70 -3.05 -15.70
CA LYS A 52 10.50 -2.00 -14.68
C LYS A 52 9.05 -1.53 -14.60
N THR A 53 8.10 -2.45 -14.77
CA THR A 53 6.66 -2.19 -14.68
C THR A 53 6.07 -2.78 -13.39
N GLY A 54 4.86 -2.33 -13.03
CA GLY A 54 4.21 -2.68 -11.76
C GLY A 54 4.91 -2.11 -10.53
N GLY A 55 4.69 -2.70 -9.37
CA GLY A 55 5.27 -2.33 -8.08
C GLY A 55 4.38 -1.40 -7.22
N PRO A 56 4.89 -0.97 -6.06
CA PRO A 56 4.10 -0.35 -4.99
C PRO A 56 3.79 1.13 -5.27
N PHE A 57 3.12 1.42 -6.39
CA PHE A 57 2.84 2.78 -6.88
C PHE A 57 1.36 3.15 -6.82
N GLY A 58 0.59 2.49 -5.95
CA GLY A 58 -0.78 2.88 -5.60
C GLY A 58 -1.85 2.48 -6.61
N THR A 59 -1.55 1.57 -7.54
CA THR A 59 -2.48 1.11 -8.59
C THR A 59 -3.55 0.14 -8.06
N MET A 60 -3.32 -0.53 -6.92
CA MET A 60 -4.26 -1.44 -6.25
C MET A 60 -5.64 -0.81 -5.92
N LYS A 61 -5.76 0.52 -5.89
CA LYS A 61 -7.06 1.21 -5.73
C LYS A 61 -7.91 1.21 -7.02
N ASN A 62 -7.33 0.86 -8.15
CA ASN A 62 -7.99 0.91 -9.45
C ASN A 62 -8.88 -0.35 -9.62
N PRO A 63 -10.13 -0.20 -10.11
CA PRO A 63 -11.03 -1.34 -10.29
C PRO A 63 -10.47 -2.45 -11.17
N ALA A 64 -9.68 -2.10 -12.19
CA ALA A 64 -9.05 -3.07 -13.08
C ALA A 64 -8.08 -4.01 -12.34
N GLU A 65 -7.28 -3.48 -11.41
CA GLU A 65 -6.33 -4.30 -10.65
C GLU A 65 -7.02 -5.09 -9.53
N GLN A 66 -8.07 -4.55 -8.92
CA GLN A 66 -8.88 -5.28 -7.92
C GLN A 66 -9.63 -6.47 -8.53
N ALA A 67 -9.99 -6.39 -9.82
CA ALA A 67 -10.66 -7.48 -10.53
C ALA A 67 -9.75 -8.69 -10.81
N HIS A 68 -8.44 -8.59 -10.59
CA HIS A 68 -7.55 -9.75 -10.70
C HIS A 68 -7.90 -10.79 -9.64
N GLY A 69 -8.02 -12.06 -10.02
CA GLY A 69 -8.43 -13.13 -9.11
C GLY A 69 -7.53 -13.30 -7.88
N ALA A 70 -6.23 -13.01 -8.00
CA ALA A 70 -5.30 -13.02 -6.87
C ALA A 70 -5.60 -11.93 -5.82
N ASN A 71 -6.30 -10.86 -6.19
CA ASN A 71 -6.60 -9.71 -5.33
C ASN A 71 -8.01 -9.80 -4.70
N ALA A 72 -8.69 -10.94 -4.81
CA ALA A 72 -10.03 -11.12 -4.25
C ALA A 72 -10.06 -10.79 -2.75
N GLY A 73 -10.97 -9.89 -2.34
CA GLY A 73 -11.14 -9.44 -0.96
C GLY A 73 -10.28 -8.23 -0.59
N LEU A 74 -9.32 -7.81 -1.42
CA LEU A 74 -8.49 -6.63 -1.14
C LEU A 74 -9.26 -5.31 -1.30
N GLU A 75 -10.41 -5.31 -1.98
CA GLU A 75 -11.32 -4.16 -2.04
C GLU A 75 -11.83 -3.75 -0.65
N ILE A 76 -11.97 -4.72 0.26
CA ILE A 76 -12.32 -4.48 1.67
C ILE A 76 -11.21 -3.68 2.35
N ALA A 77 -9.95 -4.03 2.11
CA ALA A 77 -8.79 -3.34 2.67
C ALA A 77 -8.71 -1.90 2.16
N VAL A 78 -8.92 -1.69 0.85
CA VAL A 78 -8.92 -0.36 0.24
C VAL A 78 -10.03 0.53 0.81
N ARG A 79 -11.23 -0.02 1.05
CA ARG A 79 -12.35 0.74 1.62
C ARG A 79 -12.18 1.11 3.11
N LEU A 80 -11.29 0.43 3.83
CA LEU A 80 -10.99 0.74 5.23
C LEU A 80 -10.07 1.96 5.41
N LEU A 81 -9.40 2.41 4.34
CA LEU A 81 -8.45 3.53 4.32
C LEU A 81 -9.11 4.83 3.86
#